data_AF-A0A6A3ISR1-F1
#
_entry.id   AF-A0A6A3ISR1-F1
#
_cell.length_a   1.000
_cell.length_b   1.000
_cell.length_c   1.000
_cell.angle_alpha   90.00
_cell.angle_beta   90.00
_cell.angle_gamma   90.00
#
_symmetry.space_group_name_H-M   'P 1'
#
loop_
_entity.id
_entity.type
_entity.pdbx_description
1 polymer ?
#
loop_
_entity_poly.entity_id
_entity_poly.type
_entity_poly.pdbx_seq_one_letter_code
_entity_poly.pdbx_strand_id
1 'polypeptide(L)'
;MRHILQQFGRASGLQLNESKTIVIALHPSGPRPGMQLPPPLVYQEHGRHGRYLGLQVGSGVAAERSWEVADAQLNVRLELACQKTTTVDQRNQIAAAVIIPKLTYIAQHAWPSTKTLNIVAKKLRNYVWHATFAEEVGGAKAWIDADLAALDRTSGGLAVPDVRAEEFAMAATTVSKWATYGTRSLHIAGDILFAGRTNRLAARTVITPNALPYPKGGVRRRATLWTTGRSLLTCAGGAAMHAQHHLIVAAMRLLADASEGLRISWEDDHYCVDGTRMIRSLFRLMVTTSGKTEGAQCLEWLPVAGLGDLHLFQEDGEFTPANRAVFGAPKRGKIVDVVSWRLIRQGIRHFFLSQAKWRGDGKPRYWLGRLILTIVTNFPLLLMRPYDSGEVCMKATPLDHPLTGTVDADRALAITTSTKQTDIITRVHSQGELEAELRKAASPDVQVQHVHPHPQVARMVQLRMAGRQKAYPRRHYKRYLTQTSRRKAEDQLRRRAGMWQDGSRQAADGLGMLEWKRIRRILGLGPWGGGGSYCTD
;
A
#
# COMPACT_ATOMS: atom_id res chain seq x y z
N MET A 1 36.32 -23.67 16.67
CA MET A 1 35.90 -22.78 15.57
C MET A 1 37.04 -22.12 14.79
N ARG A 2 38.24 -21.85 15.37
CA ARG A 2 39.47 -21.67 14.54
C ARG A 2 39.61 -22.77 13.49
N HIS A 3 39.34 -24.01 13.90
CA HIS A 3 39.25 -25.16 13.01
C HIS A 3 38.19 -25.04 11.91
N ILE A 4 36.98 -24.52 12.17
CA ILE A 4 35.90 -24.37 11.17
C ILE A 4 36.20 -23.22 10.20
N LEU A 5 36.71 -22.09 10.69
CA LEU A 5 37.10 -20.97 9.84
C LEU A 5 38.35 -21.28 9.03
N GLN A 6 39.31 -22.02 9.61
CA GLN A 6 40.46 -22.56 8.88
C GLN A 6 40.04 -23.67 7.92
N GLN A 7 39.07 -24.53 8.25
CA GLN A 7 38.53 -25.55 7.34
C GLN A 7 37.78 -24.92 6.18
N PHE A 8 36.90 -23.95 6.44
CA PHE A 8 36.22 -23.18 5.40
C PHE A 8 37.23 -22.43 4.54
N GLY A 9 38.23 -21.78 5.15
CA GLY A 9 39.27 -21.09 4.41
C GLY A 9 40.18 -22.02 3.61
N ARG A 10 40.49 -23.22 4.13
CA ARG A 10 41.22 -24.26 3.41
C ARG A 10 40.40 -24.89 2.28
N ALA A 11 39.09 -25.07 2.48
CA ALA A 11 38.18 -25.65 1.48
C ALA A 11 37.79 -24.65 0.38
N SER A 12 37.71 -23.35 0.70
CA SER A 12 37.30 -22.30 -0.25
C SER A 12 38.45 -21.45 -0.80
N GLY A 13 39.65 -21.52 -0.19
CA GLY A 13 40.76 -20.60 -0.46
C GLY A 13 40.57 -19.19 0.09
N LEU A 14 39.48 -18.91 0.81
CA LEU A 14 39.16 -17.57 1.31
C LEU A 14 39.61 -17.34 2.76
N GLN A 15 40.02 -16.11 3.08
CA GLN A 15 40.33 -15.70 4.46
C GLN A 15 39.35 -14.62 4.93
N LEU A 16 38.92 -14.71 6.18
CA LEU A 16 38.13 -13.65 6.81
C LEU A 16 39.03 -12.47 7.18
N ASN A 17 38.58 -11.27 6.85
CA ASN A 17 39.24 -10.05 7.30
C ASN A 17 38.73 -9.70 8.71
N GLU A 18 39.55 -9.95 9.73
CA GLU A 18 39.21 -9.73 11.13
C GLU A 18 38.78 -8.28 11.40
N SER A 19 39.48 -7.29 10.82
CA SER A 19 39.17 -5.86 11.00
C SER A 19 37.79 -5.44 10.44
N LYS A 20 37.24 -6.22 9.49
CA LYS A 20 35.91 -5.99 8.89
C LYS A 20 34.84 -6.92 9.46
N THR A 21 35.23 -7.89 10.28
CA THR A 21 34.31 -8.89 10.83
C THR A 21 33.71 -8.35 12.12
N ILE A 22 32.38 -8.25 12.15
CA ILE A 22 31.61 -7.85 13.33
C ILE A 22 30.58 -8.93 13.64
N VAL A 23 30.36 -9.20 14.92
CA VAL A 23 29.28 -10.08 15.37
C VAL A 23 28.23 -9.25 16.08
N ILE A 24 27.05 -9.13 15.49
CA ILE A 24 25.96 -8.34 16.05
C ILE A 24 24.90 -9.25 16.65
N ALA A 25 24.34 -8.86 17.81
CA ALA A 25 23.12 -9.47 18.30
C ALA A 25 21.92 -8.76 17.66
N LEU A 26 21.04 -9.53 17.01
CA LEU A 26 19.85 -8.97 16.33
C LEU A 26 18.79 -8.47 17.31
N HIS A 27 18.86 -8.90 18.58
CA HIS A 27 17.97 -8.41 19.62
C HIS A 27 18.39 -7.00 20.07
N PRO A 28 17.45 -6.03 20.22
CA PRO A 28 17.80 -4.66 20.58
C PRO A 28 18.58 -4.53 21.89
N SER A 29 18.29 -5.38 22.88
CA SER A 29 18.99 -5.36 24.18
C SER A 29 20.35 -6.06 24.16
N GLY A 30 20.84 -6.53 23.01
CA GLY A 30 22.08 -7.28 22.93
C GLY A 30 21.90 -8.80 23.05
N PRO A 31 23.01 -9.55 23.20
CA PRO A 31 22.96 -11.01 23.39
C PRO A 31 22.26 -11.37 24.69
N ARG A 32 21.69 -12.58 24.76
CA ARG A 32 21.09 -13.08 26.00
C ARG A 32 22.18 -13.30 27.05
N PRO A 33 21.90 -13.07 28.35
CA PRO A 33 22.85 -13.40 29.41
C PRO A 33 23.33 -14.85 29.31
N GLY A 34 24.64 -15.08 29.46
CA GLY A 34 25.26 -16.40 29.35
C GLY A 34 25.53 -16.90 27.93
N MET A 35 25.09 -16.18 26.88
CA MET A 35 25.42 -16.54 25.50
C MET A 35 26.89 -16.18 25.22
N GLN A 36 27.75 -17.19 25.14
CA GLN A 36 29.16 -17.02 24.79
C GLN A 36 29.39 -17.35 23.33
N LEU A 37 30.20 -16.53 22.66
CA LEU A 37 30.69 -16.82 21.32
C LEU A 37 31.96 -17.66 21.39
N PRO A 38 32.23 -18.50 20.39
CA PRO A 38 33.48 -19.23 20.33
C PRO A 38 34.65 -18.24 20.13
N PRO A 39 35.73 -18.33 20.93
CA PRO A 39 36.91 -17.49 20.72
C PRO A 39 37.46 -17.64 19.29
N PRO A 40 37.92 -16.54 18.64
CA PRO A 40 38.11 -15.19 19.18
C PRO A 40 36.91 -14.24 18.98
N LEU A 41 35.73 -14.74 18.58
CA LEU A 41 34.60 -13.87 18.26
C LEU A 41 34.03 -13.22 19.53
N VAL A 42 33.72 -11.93 19.43
CA VAL A 42 33.09 -11.16 20.49
C VAL A 42 31.90 -10.41 19.91
N TYR A 43 30.81 -10.34 20.68
CA TYR A 43 29.68 -9.52 20.31
C TYR A 43 30.11 -8.05 20.29
N GLN A 44 29.65 -7.31 19.28
CA GLN A 44 29.72 -5.86 19.30
C GLN A 44 29.02 -5.34 20.56
N GLU A 45 29.69 -4.41 21.24
CA GLU A 45 29.15 -3.73 22.42
C GLU A 45 27.79 -3.09 22.14
N HIS A 46 26.92 -3.07 23.16
CA HIS A 46 25.62 -2.43 23.07
C HIS A 46 25.77 -0.93 22.73
N GLY A 47 24.94 -0.42 21.82
CA GLY A 47 25.00 0.97 21.35
C GLY A 47 26.08 1.25 20.30
N ARG A 48 27.07 0.36 20.13
CA ARG A 48 27.99 0.45 18.99
C ARG A 48 27.32 -0.02 17.70
N HIS A 49 27.79 0.54 16.59
CA HIS A 49 27.29 0.23 15.26
C HIS A 49 28.43 -0.21 14.35
N GLY A 50 28.12 -1.14 13.46
CA GLY A 50 28.91 -1.45 12.28
C GLY A 50 28.13 -1.16 11.01
N ARG A 51 28.81 -1.30 9.86
CA ARG A 51 28.21 -1.04 8.55
C ARG A 51 27.81 -2.32 7.85
N TYR A 52 26.53 -2.46 7.50
CA TYR A 52 26.04 -3.53 6.64
C TYR A 52 25.28 -2.93 5.46
N LEU A 53 25.78 -3.16 4.24
CA LEU A 53 25.21 -2.62 2.99
C LEU A 53 24.92 -1.10 3.05
N GLY A 54 25.79 -0.34 3.73
CA GLY A 54 25.67 1.11 3.88
C GLY A 54 24.72 1.59 5.00
N LEU A 55 24.13 0.67 5.76
CA LEU A 55 23.31 0.96 6.93
C LEU A 55 24.10 0.77 8.22
N GLN A 56 23.70 1.49 9.25
CA GLN A 56 24.26 1.36 10.59
C GLN A 56 23.46 0.31 11.34
N VAL A 57 24.13 -0.78 11.71
CA VAL A 57 23.53 -1.95 12.36
C VAL A 57 24.25 -2.25 13.67
N GLY A 58 23.51 -2.72 14.66
CA GLY A 58 24.03 -3.07 15.98
C GLY A 58 22.90 -3.14 17.00
N SER A 59 23.16 -3.73 18.15
CA SER A 59 22.18 -3.78 19.24
C SER A 59 22.02 -2.39 19.86
N GLY A 60 20.78 -1.93 20.03
CA GLY A 60 20.50 -0.60 20.60
C GLY A 60 20.77 0.58 19.65
N VAL A 61 21.13 0.34 18.39
CA VAL A 61 21.41 1.40 17.41
C VAL A 61 20.11 2.02 16.91
N ALA A 62 19.98 3.33 17.04
CA ALA A 62 18.83 4.09 16.56
C ALA A 62 18.79 4.15 15.02
N ALA A 63 17.58 4.13 14.45
CA ALA A 63 17.39 4.23 12.99
C ALA A 63 17.97 5.54 12.43
N GLU A 64 17.88 6.61 13.22
CA GLU A 64 18.38 7.95 12.95
C GLU A 64 19.88 7.96 12.61
N ARG A 65 20.67 7.03 13.16
CA ARG A 65 22.11 6.97 12.88
C ARG A 65 22.42 6.70 11.41
N SER A 66 21.58 5.91 10.73
CA SER A 66 21.72 5.69 9.28
C SER A 66 21.36 6.94 8.47
N TRP A 67 20.47 7.79 8.99
CA TRP A 67 20.10 9.06 8.38
C TRP A 67 21.18 10.11 8.53
N GLU A 68 21.81 10.23 9.69
CA GLU A 68 22.94 11.12 9.93
C GLU A 68 24.10 10.83 8.97
N VAL A 69 24.45 9.55 8.81
CA VAL A 69 25.51 9.15 7.88
C VAL A 69 25.12 9.43 6.42
N ALA A 70 23.86 9.20 6.06
CA ALA A 70 23.36 9.51 4.72
C ALA A 70 23.35 11.02 4.44
N ASP A 71 23.00 11.83 5.43
CA ASP A 71 23.04 13.28 5.37
C ASP A 71 24.47 13.80 5.14
N ALA A 72 25.44 13.34 5.94
CA ALA A 72 26.85 13.69 5.76
C ALA A 72 27.38 13.29 4.38
N GLN A 73 27.03 12.08 3.90
CA GLN A 73 27.42 11.63 2.56
C GLN A 73 26.79 12.47 1.44
N LEU A 74 25.53 12.89 1.61
CA LEU A 74 24.85 13.76 0.66
C LEU A 74 25.47 15.15 0.65
N ASN A 75 25.79 15.74 1.80
CA ASN A 75 26.48 17.03 1.89
C ASN A 75 27.75 17.05 1.03
N VAL A 76 28.68 16.13 1.30
CA VAL A 76 29.95 16.04 0.54
C VAL A 76 29.70 15.85 -0.96
N ARG A 77 28.76 14.97 -1.33
CA ARG A 77 28.49 14.68 -2.75
C ARG A 77 27.86 15.86 -3.48
N LEU A 78 27.00 16.63 -2.80
CA LEU A 78 26.29 17.75 -3.38
C LEU A 78 27.17 19.01 -3.42
N GLU A 79 28.05 19.22 -2.43
CA GLU A 79 29.08 20.26 -2.48
C GLU A 79 29.98 20.09 -3.71
N LEU A 80 30.48 18.87 -3.95
CA LEU A 80 31.25 18.56 -5.16
C LEU A 80 30.44 18.78 -6.45
N ALA A 81 29.15 18.48 -6.44
CA ALA A 81 28.27 18.71 -7.59
C ALA A 81 28.01 20.21 -7.86
N CYS A 82 27.97 21.02 -6.81
CA CYS A 82 27.71 22.46 -6.86
C CYS A 82 28.95 23.32 -7.11
N GLN A 83 30.16 22.73 -7.17
CA GLN A 83 31.35 23.42 -7.69
C GLN A 83 31.19 23.88 -9.15
N LYS A 84 30.21 23.33 -9.88
CA LYS A 84 29.78 23.84 -11.18
C LYS A 84 28.58 24.76 -11.00
N THR A 85 28.56 25.89 -11.71
CA THR A 85 27.40 26.80 -11.74
C THR A 85 26.18 26.04 -12.26
N THR A 86 25.25 25.72 -11.36
CA THR A 86 24.02 24.99 -11.68
C THR A 86 22.83 25.93 -11.64
N THR A 87 21.85 25.73 -12.52
CA THR A 87 20.56 26.40 -12.42
C THR A 87 19.65 25.66 -11.43
N VAL A 88 18.57 26.31 -10.98
CA VAL A 88 17.52 25.66 -10.16
C VAL A 88 17.00 24.38 -10.82
N ASP A 89 16.76 24.38 -12.14
CA ASP A 89 16.22 23.20 -12.83
C ASP A 89 17.24 22.05 -12.85
N GLN A 90 18.52 22.34 -13.06
CA GLN A 90 19.59 21.33 -12.98
C GLN A 90 19.71 20.77 -11.56
N ARG A 91 19.68 21.62 -10.53
CA ARG A 91 19.67 21.16 -9.13
C ARG A 91 18.46 20.31 -8.80
N ASN A 92 17.30 20.64 -9.35
CA ASN A 92 16.11 19.80 -9.20
C ASN A 92 16.31 18.40 -9.83
N GLN A 93 16.90 18.33 -11.03
CA GLN A 93 17.23 17.05 -11.66
C GLN A 93 18.22 16.24 -10.81
N ILE A 94 19.24 16.89 -10.23
CA ILE A 94 20.19 16.25 -9.30
C ILE A 94 19.47 15.76 -8.04
N ALA A 95 18.57 16.56 -7.46
CA ALA A 95 17.80 16.14 -6.28
C ALA A 95 16.98 14.88 -6.56
N ALA A 96 16.30 14.82 -7.72
CA ALA A 96 15.54 13.65 -8.14
C ALA A 96 16.42 12.42 -8.41
N ALA A 97 17.62 12.60 -8.96
CA ALA A 97 18.50 11.50 -9.38
C ALA A 97 19.49 11.03 -8.29
N VAL A 98 19.82 11.87 -7.30
CA VAL A 98 20.85 11.59 -6.29
C VAL A 98 20.26 11.55 -4.89
N ILE A 99 19.52 12.59 -4.49
CA ILE A 99 19.00 12.71 -3.12
C ILE A 99 17.90 11.67 -2.89
N ILE A 100 16.85 11.66 -3.72
CA ILE A 100 15.70 10.76 -3.52
C ILE A 100 16.08 9.27 -3.51
N PRO A 101 16.91 8.74 -4.43
CA PRO A 101 17.31 7.34 -4.39
C PRO A 101 18.09 6.98 -3.11
N LYS A 102 18.99 7.86 -2.66
CA LYS A 102 19.74 7.64 -1.41
C LYS A 102 18.81 7.59 -0.20
N LEU A 103 17.89 8.55 -0.07
CA LEU A 103 16.97 8.61 1.07
C LEU A 103 15.98 7.45 1.06
N THR A 104 15.41 7.11 -0.09
CA THR A 104 14.48 5.97 -0.20
C THR A 104 15.15 4.64 0.08
N TYR A 105 16.43 4.46 -0.29
CA TYR A 105 17.22 3.30 0.12
C TYR A 105 17.37 3.21 1.64
N ILE A 106 17.75 4.30 2.30
CA ILE A 106 17.89 4.31 3.77
C ILE A 106 16.53 4.06 4.44
N ALA A 107 15.46 4.70 3.97
CA ALA A 107 14.11 4.54 4.53
C ALA A 107 13.60 3.10 4.46
N GLN A 108 14.00 2.30 3.46
CA GLN A 108 13.62 0.88 3.37
C GLN A 108 14.09 0.06 4.56
N HIS A 109 15.18 0.47 5.20
CA HIS A 109 15.84 -0.31 6.24
C HIS A 109 15.86 0.39 7.61
N ALA A 110 15.89 1.72 7.62
CA ALA A 110 15.85 2.57 8.79
C ALA A 110 14.74 3.60 8.59
N TRP A 111 13.51 3.29 9.01
CA TRP A 111 12.36 4.17 8.78
C TRP A 111 12.52 5.49 9.56
N PRO A 112 12.49 6.68 8.91
CA PRO A 112 12.82 7.95 9.56
C PRO A 112 11.71 8.44 10.48
N SER A 113 12.06 9.20 11.50
CA SER A 113 11.10 9.99 12.29
C SER A 113 10.49 11.14 11.47
N THR A 114 9.38 11.72 11.96
CA THR A 114 8.78 12.91 11.34
C THR A 114 9.75 14.11 11.37
N LYS A 115 10.53 14.25 12.45
CA LYS A 115 11.54 15.30 12.61
C LYS A 115 12.63 15.17 11.53
N THR A 116 13.20 13.97 11.40
CA THR A 116 14.22 13.64 10.40
C THR A 116 13.73 13.93 8.98
N LEU A 117 12.50 13.52 8.67
CA LEU A 117 11.88 13.79 7.37
C LEU A 117 11.75 15.29 7.07
N ASN A 118 11.29 16.07 8.05
CA ASN A 118 11.12 17.51 7.89
C ASN A 118 12.47 18.22 7.68
N ILE A 119 13.51 17.81 8.42
CA ILE A 119 14.88 18.31 8.28
C ILE A 119 15.38 18.05 6.86
N VAL A 120 15.31 16.81 6.40
CA VAL A 120 15.83 16.44 5.07
C VAL A 120 15.01 17.08 3.95
N ALA A 121 13.70 17.22 4.11
CA ALA A 121 12.86 17.97 3.17
C ALA A 121 13.20 19.46 3.13
N LYS A 122 13.59 20.07 4.26
CA LYS A 122 14.11 21.45 4.31
C LYS A 122 15.44 21.55 3.56
N LYS A 123 16.39 20.66 3.85
CA LYS A 123 17.70 20.59 3.16
C LYS A 123 17.55 20.39 1.65
N LEU A 124 16.65 19.52 1.20
CA LEU A 124 16.38 19.32 -0.24
C LEU A 124 15.90 20.61 -0.89
N ARG A 125 14.96 21.32 -0.27
CA ARG A 125 14.47 22.62 -0.78
C ARG A 125 15.59 23.65 -0.82
N ASN A 126 16.39 23.74 0.24
CA ASN A 126 17.52 24.66 0.29
C ASN A 126 18.57 24.34 -0.79
N TYR A 127 18.80 23.06 -1.09
CA TYR A 127 19.68 22.66 -2.17
C TYR A 127 19.14 23.11 -3.53
N VAL A 128 17.85 22.86 -3.81
CA VAL A 128 17.24 23.29 -5.07
C VAL A 128 17.32 24.82 -5.25
N TRP A 129 17.07 25.58 -4.18
CA TRP A 129 17.03 27.04 -4.27
C TRP A 129 18.38 27.73 -4.16
N HIS A 130 19.20 27.34 -3.20
CA HIS A 130 20.43 28.04 -2.80
C HIS A 130 21.70 27.25 -3.11
N ALA A 131 21.61 26.08 -3.75
CA ALA A 131 22.75 25.20 -4.00
C ALA A 131 23.46 24.71 -2.72
N THR A 132 22.77 24.74 -1.59
CA THR A 132 23.33 24.34 -0.28
C THR A 132 22.42 23.32 0.39
N PHE A 133 22.95 22.15 0.76
CA PHE A 133 22.20 21.08 1.44
C PHE A 133 22.22 21.23 2.98
N ALA A 134 21.93 22.43 3.49
CA ALA A 134 21.95 22.74 4.92
C ALA A 134 20.54 22.98 5.48
N GLU A 135 20.37 22.86 6.82
CA GLU A 135 19.08 23.16 7.45
C GLU A 135 18.77 24.65 7.40
N GLU A 136 19.79 25.47 7.59
CA GLU A 136 19.71 26.92 7.56
C GLU A 136 20.64 27.43 6.47
N VAL A 137 20.18 28.46 5.76
CA VAL A 137 20.88 29.10 4.66
C VAL A 137 20.68 30.60 4.79
N GLY A 138 21.75 31.36 4.64
CA GLY A 138 21.68 32.81 4.48
C GLY A 138 21.21 33.12 3.05
N GLY A 139 20.23 34.01 2.89
CA GLY A 139 19.77 34.45 1.57
C GLY A 139 18.27 34.73 1.48
N ALA A 140 17.86 35.21 0.30
CA ALA A 140 16.46 35.51 -0.01
C ALA A 140 15.57 34.25 0.05
N LYS A 141 14.30 34.41 0.41
CA LYS A 141 13.33 33.31 0.43
C LYS A 141 13.16 32.70 -0.97
N ALA A 142 12.80 31.42 -1.02
CA ALA A 142 12.34 30.78 -2.25
C ALA A 142 11.26 31.64 -2.93
N TRP A 143 11.50 32.01 -4.18
CA TRP A 143 10.61 32.81 -5.02
C TRP A 143 9.25 32.15 -5.38
N ILE A 144 9.07 30.85 -5.10
CA ILE A 144 7.86 30.09 -5.43
C ILE A 144 7.43 29.24 -4.23
N ASP A 145 6.12 29.15 -4.00
CA ASP A 145 5.51 28.30 -2.97
C ASP A 145 5.86 26.81 -3.18
N ALA A 146 6.02 26.06 -2.08
CA ALA A 146 6.44 24.67 -2.13
C ALA A 146 5.42 23.75 -2.84
N ASP A 147 4.11 23.99 -2.65
CA ASP A 147 3.07 23.19 -3.32
C ASP A 147 3.10 23.45 -4.84
N LEU A 148 3.39 24.70 -5.25
CA LEU A 148 3.52 25.09 -6.65
C LEU A 148 4.81 24.54 -7.29
N ALA A 149 5.94 24.60 -6.58
CA ALA A 149 7.21 24.07 -7.07
C ALA A 149 7.17 22.55 -7.29
N ALA A 150 6.39 21.84 -6.46
CA ALA A 150 6.18 20.40 -6.55
C ALA A 150 5.27 19.96 -7.71
N LEU A 151 4.49 20.88 -8.32
CA LEU A 151 3.66 20.55 -9.48
C LEU A 151 4.51 20.03 -10.64
N ASP A 152 3.89 19.18 -11.46
CA ASP A 152 4.52 18.69 -12.69
C ASP A 152 4.90 19.85 -13.61
N ARG A 153 5.96 19.65 -14.38
CA ARG A 153 6.47 20.65 -15.34
C ARG A 153 5.39 21.07 -16.35
N THR A 154 4.50 20.16 -16.73
CA THR A 154 3.37 20.40 -17.63
C THR A 154 2.24 21.22 -17.00
N SER A 155 2.23 21.36 -15.68
CA SER A 155 1.24 22.12 -14.92
C SER A 155 1.81 23.42 -14.35
N GLY A 156 2.90 23.93 -14.92
CA GLY A 156 3.53 25.19 -14.50
C GLY A 156 4.47 25.08 -13.30
N GLY A 157 4.72 23.88 -12.78
CA GLY A 157 5.67 23.65 -11.68
C GLY A 157 7.09 23.38 -12.14
N LEU A 158 7.96 23.09 -11.16
CA LEU A 158 9.34 22.66 -11.38
C LEU A 158 9.53 21.13 -11.24
N ALA A 159 8.50 20.43 -10.78
CA ALA A 159 8.56 19.03 -10.35
C ALA A 159 9.62 18.79 -9.27
N VAL A 160 9.65 19.67 -8.26
CA VAL A 160 10.51 19.48 -7.07
C VAL A 160 10.07 18.23 -6.31
N PRO A 161 10.96 17.27 -6.04
CA PRO A 161 10.60 16.07 -5.30
C PRO A 161 10.08 16.36 -3.88
N ASP A 162 8.97 15.73 -3.53
CA ASP A 162 8.47 15.65 -2.16
C ASP A 162 9.02 14.37 -1.51
N VAL A 163 9.98 14.53 -0.58
CA VAL A 163 10.62 13.42 0.15
C VAL A 163 9.60 12.53 0.84
N ARG A 164 8.59 13.13 1.48
CA ARG A 164 7.56 12.39 2.22
C ARG A 164 6.71 11.58 1.24
N ALA A 165 6.31 12.18 0.13
CA ALA A 165 5.52 11.47 -0.88
C ALA A 165 6.30 10.31 -1.49
N GLU A 166 7.60 10.49 -1.75
CA GLU A 166 8.49 9.45 -2.30
C GLU A 166 8.64 8.26 -1.34
N GLU A 167 8.90 8.52 -0.06
CA GLU A 167 9.08 7.45 0.94
C GLU A 167 7.80 6.68 1.22
N PHE A 168 6.66 7.39 1.33
CA PHE A 168 5.39 6.74 1.61
C PHE A 168 4.94 5.89 0.41
N ALA A 169 5.13 6.40 -0.80
CA ALA A 169 4.88 5.63 -2.01
C ALA A 169 5.82 4.41 -2.11
N MET A 170 7.09 4.55 -1.73
CA MET A 170 8.04 3.44 -1.64
C MET A 170 7.56 2.37 -0.62
N ALA A 171 7.07 2.80 0.54
CA ALA A 171 6.52 1.90 1.55
C ALA A 171 5.33 1.10 1.00
N ALA A 172 4.40 1.77 0.30
CA ALA A 172 3.26 1.12 -0.33
C ALA A 172 3.70 0.09 -1.38
N THR A 173 4.68 0.42 -2.24
CA THR A 173 5.20 -0.54 -3.23
C THR A 173 5.90 -1.73 -2.59
N THR A 174 6.65 -1.51 -1.51
CA THR A 174 7.38 -2.55 -0.78
C THR A 174 6.41 -3.52 -0.11
N VAL A 175 5.41 -3.00 0.61
CA VAL A 175 4.37 -3.81 1.26
C VAL A 175 3.49 -4.51 0.22
N SER A 176 3.22 -3.89 -0.94
CA SER A 176 2.43 -4.52 -2.01
C SER A 176 3.14 -5.74 -2.58
N LYS A 177 4.45 -5.61 -2.88
CA LYS A 177 5.28 -6.71 -3.37
C LYS A 177 5.36 -7.83 -2.35
N TRP A 178 5.60 -7.48 -1.08
CA TRP A 178 5.56 -8.45 0.02
C TRP A 178 4.22 -9.16 0.11
N ALA A 179 3.10 -8.43 0.15
CA ALA A 179 1.79 -9.00 0.39
C ALA A 179 1.28 -9.86 -0.79
N THR A 180 1.73 -9.57 -2.01
CA THR A 180 1.28 -10.29 -3.19
C THR A 180 2.19 -11.47 -3.51
N TYR A 181 3.50 -11.26 -3.51
CA TYR A 181 4.48 -12.22 -4.04
C TYR A 181 5.48 -12.72 -2.99
N GLY A 182 5.27 -12.42 -1.71
CA GLY A 182 6.11 -12.93 -0.63
C GLY A 182 6.11 -14.46 -0.61
N THR A 183 7.27 -15.05 -0.31
CA THR A 183 7.36 -16.47 0.07
C THR A 183 6.78 -16.66 1.47
N ARG A 184 6.58 -17.91 1.90
CA ARG A 184 6.17 -18.24 3.28
C ARG A 184 7.04 -17.52 4.32
N SER A 185 8.36 -17.60 4.17
CA SER A 185 9.32 -17.01 5.12
C SER A 185 9.25 -15.48 5.13
N LEU A 186 9.12 -14.85 3.95
CA LEU A 186 8.96 -13.39 3.85
C LEU A 186 7.64 -12.93 4.48
N HIS A 187 6.57 -13.69 4.28
CA HIS A 187 5.29 -13.41 4.92
C HIS A 187 5.35 -13.50 6.44
N ILE A 188 6.00 -14.55 6.99
CA ILE A 188 6.23 -14.68 8.43
C ILE A 188 7.04 -13.49 8.97
N ALA A 189 8.13 -13.12 8.28
CA ALA A 189 8.93 -11.97 8.66
C ALA A 189 8.09 -10.68 8.68
N GLY A 190 7.27 -10.45 7.65
CA GLY A 190 6.36 -9.31 7.61
C GLY A 190 5.31 -9.32 8.73
N ASP A 191 4.71 -10.49 9.02
CA ASP A 191 3.75 -10.66 10.11
C ASP A 191 4.36 -10.26 11.47
N ILE A 192 5.62 -10.63 11.72
CA ILE A 192 6.39 -10.21 12.90
C ILE A 192 6.62 -8.68 12.89
N LEU A 193 6.99 -8.11 11.74
CA LEU A 193 7.23 -6.67 11.60
C LEU A 193 5.95 -5.83 11.79
N PHE A 194 4.77 -6.40 11.52
CA PHE A 194 3.48 -5.78 11.84
C PHE A 194 3.09 -5.92 13.31
N ALA A 195 3.40 -7.05 13.95
CA ALA A 195 3.16 -7.26 15.38
C ALA A 195 3.99 -6.30 16.25
N GLY A 196 5.20 -5.98 15.81
CA GLY A 196 6.14 -5.12 16.55
C GLY A 196 6.75 -5.85 17.74
N ARG A 197 7.16 -5.11 18.77
CA ARG A 197 7.84 -5.64 19.98
C ARG A 197 6.88 -6.25 21.01
N THR A 198 5.94 -7.10 20.58
CA THR A 198 5.04 -7.78 21.52
C THR A 198 5.49 -9.22 21.75
N ASN A 199 5.52 -9.70 23.00
CA ASN A 199 5.72 -11.11 23.35
C ASN A 199 4.56 -12.04 22.91
N ARG A 200 3.71 -11.58 21.98
CA ARG A 200 2.58 -12.34 21.46
C ARG A 200 2.96 -12.96 20.13
N LEU A 201 2.42 -14.14 19.87
CA LEU A 201 2.54 -14.82 18.58
C LEU A 201 2.02 -13.88 17.48
N ALA A 202 2.86 -13.61 16.48
CA ALA A 202 2.52 -12.68 15.41
C ALA A 202 1.33 -13.23 14.63
N ALA A 203 0.23 -12.47 14.61
CA ALA A 203 -0.95 -12.85 13.85
C ALA A 203 -0.68 -12.69 12.34
N ARG A 204 -1.25 -13.60 11.55
CA ARG A 204 -1.24 -13.51 10.09
C ARG A 204 -1.89 -12.18 9.65
N THR A 205 -1.10 -11.30 9.06
CA THR A 205 -1.55 -9.98 8.61
C THR A 205 -2.14 -10.10 7.21
N VAL A 206 -3.39 -9.70 7.04
CA VAL A 206 -4.03 -9.55 5.73
C VAL A 206 -4.25 -8.08 5.41
N ILE A 207 -4.21 -7.75 4.12
CA ILE A 207 -4.45 -6.41 3.59
C ILE A 207 -5.58 -6.50 2.58
N THR A 208 -6.67 -5.79 2.83
CA THR A 208 -7.77 -5.63 1.88
C THR A 208 -7.66 -4.26 1.23
N PRO A 209 -7.24 -4.18 -0.05
CA PRO A 209 -7.00 -2.91 -0.70
C PRO A 209 -8.30 -2.27 -1.18
N ASN A 210 -8.41 -0.94 -1.08
CA ASN A 210 -9.55 -0.15 -1.59
C ASN A 210 -9.07 1.02 -2.46
N ALA A 211 -10.01 1.67 -3.12
CA ALA A 211 -9.81 2.92 -3.85
C ALA A 211 -10.64 4.04 -3.18
N LEU A 212 -10.18 4.50 -2.02
CA LEU A 212 -10.84 5.55 -1.26
C LEU A 212 -10.67 6.92 -1.94
N PRO A 213 -11.60 7.85 -1.70
CA PRO A 213 -11.41 9.25 -2.06
C PRO A 213 -10.11 9.83 -1.48
N TYR A 214 -9.63 10.90 -2.10
CA TYR A 214 -8.45 11.60 -1.60
C TYR A 214 -8.70 12.21 -0.21
N PRO A 215 -7.79 12.03 0.76
CA PRO A 215 -8.00 12.51 2.11
C PRO A 215 -7.90 14.04 2.15
N LYS A 216 -8.93 14.71 2.67
CA LYS A 216 -8.98 16.19 2.78
C LYS A 216 -7.77 16.76 3.55
N GLY A 217 -7.29 16.05 4.58
CA GLY A 217 -6.15 16.45 5.42
C GLY A 217 -4.80 15.85 5.04
N GLY A 218 -4.70 15.21 3.87
CA GLY A 218 -3.52 14.44 3.48
C GLY A 218 -3.33 13.13 4.26
N VAL A 219 -2.35 12.32 3.86
CA VAL A 219 -2.06 11.03 4.50
C VAL A 219 -1.04 11.21 5.61
N ARG A 220 -1.35 10.76 6.83
CA ARG A 220 -0.45 10.84 7.98
C ARG A 220 0.62 9.73 7.95
N ARG A 221 1.83 10.05 8.41
CA ARG A 221 2.91 9.07 8.67
C ARG A 221 2.43 8.05 9.71
N ARG A 222 2.86 6.79 9.58
CA ARG A 222 2.76 5.79 10.65
C ARG A 222 4.14 5.44 11.19
N ALA A 223 4.17 4.76 12.34
CA ALA A 223 5.39 4.49 13.09
C ALA A 223 6.44 3.68 12.29
N THR A 224 6.02 2.88 11.31
CA THR A 224 6.90 2.02 10.53
C THR A 224 6.60 2.09 9.03
N LEU A 225 7.56 1.64 8.22
CA LEU A 225 7.37 1.39 6.79
C LEU A 225 6.14 0.52 6.54
N TRP A 226 6.05 -0.60 7.27
CA TRP A 226 4.98 -1.59 7.14
C TRP A 226 3.59 -1.02 7.39
N THR A 227 3.41 -0.29 8.50
CA THR A 227 2.12 0.32 8.85
C THR A 227 1.75 1.46 7.91
N THR A 228 2.74 2.22 7.42
CA THR A 228 2.52 3.27 6.41
C THR A 228 2.10 2.67 5.08
N GLY A 229 2.82 1.65 4.60
CA GLY A 229 2.53 0.95 3.35
C GLY A 229 1.17 0.25 3.37
N ARG A 230 0.84 -0.47 4.45
CA ARG A 230 -0.51 -1.08 4.62
C ARG A 230 -1.61 -0.03 4.59
N SER A 231 -1.43 1.10 5.28
CA SER A 231 -2.44 2.17 5.28
C SER A 231 -2.67 2.70 3.87
N LEU A 232 -1.61 2.90 3.08
CA LEU A 232 -1.74 3.36 1.70
C LEU A 232 -2.35 2.33 0.77
N LEU A 233 -2.04 1.05 0.94
CA LEU A 233 -2.66 -0.02 0.16
C LEU A 233 -4.15 -0.14 0.48
N THR A 234 -4.51 -0.01 1.75
CA THR A 234 -5.91 0.03 2.18
C THR A 234 -6.63 1.21 1.56
N CYS A 235 -6.00 2.38 1.49
CA CYS A 235 -6.62 3.59 0.96
C CYS A 235 -6.64 3.67 -0.58
N ALA A 236 -5.60 3.22 -1.26
CA ALA A 236 -5.37 3.50 -2.68
C ALA A 236 -4.76 2.32 -3.45
N GLY A 237 -4.74 1.12 -2.88
CA GLY A 237 -4.20 -0.08 -3.52
C GLY A 237 -5.23 -0.89 -4.31
N GLY A 238 -6.52 -0.56 -4.19
CA GLY A 238 -7.62 -1.30 -4.82
C GLY A 238 -7.97 -0.77 -6.21
N ALA A 239 -8.72 -1.56 -6.97
CA ALA A 239 -9.29 -1.11 -8.23
C ALA A 239 -10.31 0.02 -7.98
N ALA A 240 -10.30 1.03 -8.85
CA ALA A 240 -11.31 2.07 -8.82
C ALA A 240 -12.68 1.47 -9.13
N MET A 241 -13.67 1.80 -8.31
CA MET A 241 -15.07 1.46 -8.59
C MET A 241 -15.64 2.44 -9.61
N HIS A 242 -16.72 2.05 -10.29
CA HIS A 242 -17.40 2.94 -11.20
C HIS A 242 -17.95 4.16 -10.42
N ALA A 243 -18.03 5.32 -11.07
CA ALA A 243 -18.43 6.57 -10.40
C ALA A 243 -19.82 6.45 -9.72
N GLN A 244 -20.71 5.66 -10.29
CA GLN A 244 -22.07 5.43 -9.80
C GLN A 244 -22.18 4.22 -8.84
N HIS A 245 -21.09 3.57 -8.44
CA HIS A 245 -21.15 2.38 -7.59
C HIS A 245 -21.92 2.60 -6.28
N HIS A 246 -21.71 3.76 -5.65
CA HIS A 246 -22.42 4.15 -4.44
C HIS A 246 -23.94 4.21 -4.66
N LEU A 247 -24.40 4.64 -5.84
CA LEU A 247 -25.82 4.63 -6.20
C LEU A 247 -26.35 3.21 -6.39
N ILE A 248 -25.56 2.30 -6.94
CA ILE A 248 -25.93 0.88 -7.08
C ILE A 248 -26.11 0.25 -5.70
N VAL A 249 -25.19 0.50 -4.75
CA VAL A 249 -25.33 -0.03 -3.38
C VAL A 249 -26.50 0.63 -2.65
N ALA A 250 -26.74 1.93 -2.83
CA ALA A 250 -27.91 2.62 -2.27
C ALA A 250 -29.22 2.04 -2.82
N ALA A 251 -29.30 1.77 -4.13
CA ALA A 251 -30.45 1.11 -4.74
C ALA A 251 -30.65 -0.32 -4.19
N MET A 252 -29.58 -1.09 -4.02
CA MET A 252 -29.64 -2.41 -3.37
C MET A 252 -30.16 -2.32 -1.94
N ARG A 253 -29.77 -1.27 -1.20
CA ARG A 253 -30.24 -1.04 0.17
C ARG A 253 -31.72 -0.66 0.22
N LEU A 254 -32.18 0.22 -0.67
CA LEU A 254 -33.59 0.56 -0.81
C LEU A 254 -34.44 -0.66 -1.18
N LEU A 255 -33.95 -1.53 -2.07
CA LEU A 255 -34.63 -2.78 -2.39
C LEU A 255 -34.68 -3.74 -1.20
N ALA A 256 -33.59 -3.83 -0.44
CA ALA A 256 -33.54 -4.68 0.74
C ALA A 256 -34.56 -4.22 1.80
N ASP A 257 -34.57 -2.92 2.12
CA ASP A 257 -35.35 -2.37 3.23
C ASP A 257 -36.78 -1.96 2.80
N ALA A 258 -36.91 -1.04 1.84
CA ALA A 258 -38.19 -0.41 1.49
C ALA A 258 -39.13 -1.30 0.66
N SER A 259 -38.56 -2.24 -0.11
CA SER A 259 -39.35 -3.21 -0.89
C SER A 259 -39.50 -4.57 -0.20
N GLU A 260 -39.10 -4.67 1.07
CA GLU A 260 -39.00 -5.94 1.82
C GLU A 260 -38.28 -7.03 1.01
N GLY A 261 -37.26 -6.61 0.24
CA GLY A 261 -36.51 -7.50 -0.63
C GLY A 261 -35.65 -8.47 0.17
N LEU A 262 -35.22 -8.06 1.36
CA LEU A 262 -34.41 -8.84 2.28
C LEU A 262 -35.10 -8.95 3.64
N ARG A 263 -35.37 -10.17 4.08
CA ARG A 263 -35.82 -10.47 5.45
C ARG A 263 -34.68 -11.07 6.24
N ILE A 264 -34.33 -10.44 7.36
CA ILE A 264 -33.31 -10.93 8.29
C ILE A 264 -33.99 -11.31 9.61
N SER A 265 -34.07 -12.60 9.91
CA SER A 265 -34.65 -13.14 11.16
C SER A 265 -33.59 -13.88 11.96
N TRP A 266 -33.63 -13.75 13.28
CA TRP A 266 -32.84 -14.60 14.18
C TRP A 266 -33.60 -15.91 14.40
N GLU A 267 -32.96 -17.04 14.15
CA GLU A 267 -33.47 -18.40 14.34
C GLU A 267 -32.49 -19.15 15.24
N ASP A 268 -32.94 -19.59 16.41
CA ASP A 268 -32.17 -20.33 17.42
C ASP A 268 -30.77 -19.75 17.71
N ASP A 269 -29.77 -20.12 16.90
CA ASP A 269 -28.35 -19.79 17.00
C ASP A 269 -27.77 -18.99 15.80
N HIS A 270 -28.56 -18.66 14.79
CA HIS A 270 -28.11 -18.01 13.56
C HIS A 270 -29.10 -16.97 13.00
N TYR A 271 -28.64 -16.22 11.99
CA TYR A 271 -29.49 -15.35 11.19
C TYR A 271 -29.90 -16.06 9.91
N CYS A 272 -31.20 -16.19 9.67
CA CYS A 272 -31.74 -16.51 8.37
C CYS A 272 -31.91 -15.23 7.56
N VAL A 273 -31.26 -15.18 6.39
CA VAL A 273 -31.32 -14.06 5.45
C VAL A 273 -32.01 -14.54 4.18
N ASP A 274 -33.27 -14.15 4.02
CA ASP A 274 -34.09 -14.43 2.84
C ASP A 274 -34.12 -13.21 1.93
N GLY A 275 -33.37 -13.28 0.85
CA GLY A 275 -33.34 -12.30 -0.23
C GLY A 275 -34.00 -12.79 -1.52
N THR A 276 -34.87 -13.81 -1.48
CA THR A 276 -35.55 -14.37 -2.67
C THR A 276 -36.35 -13.32 -3.45
N ARG A 277 -36.90 -12.31 -2.75
CA ARG A 277 -37.58 -11.16 -3.36
C ARG A 277 -36.60 -10.18 -4.00
N MET A 278 -35.44 -9.96 -3.36
CA MET A 278 -34.37 -9.10 -3.87
C MET A 278 -33.73 -9.67 -5.15
N ILE A 279 -33.47 -10.99 -5.23
CA ILE A 279 -32.71 -11.62 -6.34
C ILE A 279 -33.51 -11.81 -7.66
N ARG A 280 -34.38 -10.86 -8.01
CA ARG A 280 -35.18 -10.86 -9.24
C ARG A 280 -34.52 -10.04 -10.37
N SER A 281 -35.29 -9.62 -11.38
CA SER A 281 -34.79 -9.01 -12.62
C SER A 281 -33.90 -7.77 -12.40
N LEU A 282 -34.27 -6.90 -11.45
CA LEU A 282 -33.54 -5.66 -11.19
C LEU A 282 -32.16 -5.94 -10.55
N PHE A 283 -32.08 -6.93 -9.66
CA PHE A 283 -30.83 -7.43 -9.11
C PHE A 283 -29.92 -8.01 -10.20
N ARG A 284 -30.45 -8.84 -11.11
CA ARG A 284 -29.66 -9.41 -12.22
C ARG A 284 -29.09 -8.34 -13.13
N LEU A 285 -29.89 -7.31 -13.47
CA LEU A 285 -29.43 -6.18 -14.28
C LEU A 285 -28.30 -5.43 -13.57
N MET A 286 -28.47 -5.09 -12.29
CA MET A 286 -27.44 -4.38 -11.52
C MET A 286 -26.15 -5.17 -11.33
N VAL A 287 -26.26 -6.47 -11.04
CA VAL A 287 -25.10 -7.37 -10.91
C VAL A 287 -24.37 -7.54 -12.24
N THR A 288 -25.11 -7.66 -13.34
CA THR A 288 -24.50 -7.78 -14.68
C THR A 288 -23.77 -6.49 -15.07
N THR A 289 -24.38 -5.33 -14.83
CA THR A 289 -23.76 -4.02 -15.10
C THR A 289 -22.52 -3.79 -14.23
N SER A 290 -22.61 -4.11 -12.94
CA SER A 290 -21.47 -4.02 -12.01
C SER A 290 -20.36 -5.00 -12.41
N GLY A 291 -20.70 -6.23 -12.78
CA GLY A 291 -19.74 -7.24 -13.23
C GLY A 291 -19.01 -6.84 -14.52
N LYS A 292 -19.71 -6.19 -15.47
CA LYS A 292 -19.11 -5.66 -16.69
C LYS A 292 -18.17 -4.48 -16.44
N THR A 293 -18.50 -3.60 -15.49
CA THR A 293 -17.76 -2.36 -15.24
C THR A 293 -16.64 -2.51 -14.21
N GLU A 294 -16.82 -3.39 -13.22
CA GLU A 294 -15.95 -3.51 -12.04
C GLU A 294 -15.33 -4.91 -11.87
N GLY A 295 -15.67 -5.84 -12.75
CA GLY A 295 -15.22 -7.22 -12.71
C GLY A 295 -16.03 -8.10 -11.75
N ALA A 296 -15.80 -9.40 -11.82
CA ALA A 296 -16.44 -10.38 -10.95
C ALA A 296 -15.98 -10.24 -9.49
N GLN A 297 -16.85 -10.59 -8.54
CA GLN A 297 -16.55 -10.52 -7.11
C GLN A 297 -15.88 -11.83 -6.63
N CYS A 298 -14.76 -11.73 -5.90
CA CYS A 298 -14.08 -12.86 -5.25
C CYS A 298 -14.62 -13.06 -3.83
N LEU A 299 -15.85 -13.54 -3.72
CA LEU A 299 -16.54 -13.68 -2.44
C LEU A 299 -16.02 -14.86 -1.61
N GLU A 300 -15.32 -15.79 -2.26
CA GLU A 300 -14.53 -16.88 -1.67
C GLU A 300 -13.57 -16.37 -0.59
N TRP A 301 -13.07 -15.13 -0.77
CA TRP A 301 -12.06 -14.53 0.08
C TRP A 301 -12.60 -13.44 1.01
N LEU A 302 -13.90 -13.13 0.93
CA LEU A 302 -14.55 -12.19 1.84
C LEU A 302 -14.40 -12.60 3.32
N PRO A 303 -14.50 -13.88 3.73
CA PRO A 303 -14.33 -14.28 5.13
C PRO A 303 -12.97 -13.88 5.72
N VAL A 304 -11.92 -13.86 4.89
CA VAL A 304 -10.56 -13.56 5.34
C VAL A 304 -10.19 -12.09 5.22
N ALA A 305 -11.07 -11.23 4.68
CA ALA A 305 -10.86 -9.79 4.61
C ALA A 305 -10.74 -9.18 6.01
N GLY A 306 -9.86 -8.20 6.18
CA GLY A 306 -9.63 -7.55 7.47
C GLY A 306 -10.75 -6.57 7.81
N LEU A 307 -11.36 -6.66 8.99
CA LEU A 307 -12.48 -5.80 9.41
C LEU A 307 -12.15 -4.30 9.39
N GLY A 308 -10.91 -3.94 9.72
CA GLY A 308 -10.44 -2.54 9.69
C GLY A 308 -9.92 -2.06 8.34
N ASP A 309 -9.71 -2.99 7.39
CA ASP A 309 -9.18 -2.68 6.07
C ASP A 309 -10.30 -2.68 5.01
N LEU A 310 -11.28 -3.57 5.12
CA LEU A 310 -12.44 -3.65 4.24
C LEU A 310 -13.33 -2.41 4.44
N HIS A 311 -13.49 -1.60 3.39
CA HIS A 311 -14.46 -0.50 3.39
C HIS A 311 -15.73 -0.95 2.65
N LEU A 312 -16.89 -0.55 3.18
CA LEU A 312 -18.21 -0.86 2.67
C LEU A 312 -19.03 0.43 2.61
N PHE A 313 -19.90 0.54 1.60
CA PHE A 313 -20.88 1.60 1.55
C PHE A 313 -21.97 1.34 2.58
N GLN A 314 -22.21 2.33 3.44
CA GLN A 314 -23.28 2.32 4.41
C GLN A 314 -24.56 2.92 3.81
N GLU A 315 -25.61 2.96 4.62
CA GLU A 315 -26.94 3.46 4.25
C GLU A 315 -26.94 4.95 3.84
N ASP A 316 -26.10 5.76 4.48
CA ASP A 316 -25.88 7.17 4.15
C ASP A 316 -25.01 7.40 2.90
N GLY A 317 -24.58 6.31 2.24
CA GLY A 317 -23.67 6.35 1.11
C GLY A 317 -22.21 6.60 1.50
N GLU A 318 -21.87 6.69 2.80
CA GLU A 318 -20.49 6.82 3.23
C GLU A 318 -19.71 5.52 3.03
N PHE A 319 -18.47 5.64 2.57
CA PHE A 319 -17.57 4.51 2.38
C PHE A 319 -16.69 4.33 3.61
N THR A 320 -17.09 3.44 4.53
CA THR A 320 -16.49 3.32 5.86
C THR A 320 -15.94 1.93 6.14
N PRO A 321 -14.93 1.79 7.02
CA PRO A 321 -14.42 0.48 7.44
C PRO A 321 -15.53 -0.41 8.05
N ALA A 322 -15.51 -1.70 7.72
CA ALA A 322 -16.51 -2.68 8.18
C ALA A 322 -16.57 -2.80 9.71
N ASN A 323 -15.45 -2.64 10.42
CA ASN A 323 -15.44 -2.62 11.89
C ASN A 323 -16.21 -1.44 12.52
N ARG A 324 -16.56 -0.41 11.75
CA ARG A 324 -17.43 0.69 12.21
C ARG A 324 -18.90 0.40 12.03
N ALA A 325 -19.26 -0.49 11.10
CA ALA A 325 -20.64 -0.97 10.95
C ALA A 325 -21.09 -1.85 12.13
N VAL A 326 -20.13 -2.30 12.96
CA VAL A 326 -20.33 -3.30 14.01
C VAL A 326 -19.81 -2.79 15.33
N PHE A 327 -20.71 -2.40 16.23
CA PHE A 327 -20.32 -2.03 17.57
C PHE A 327 -19.71 -3.23 18.29
N GLY A 328 -18.56 -3.03 18.94
CA GLY A 328 -17.90 -4.09 19.70
C GLY A 328 -17.08 -5.09 18.89
N ALA A 329 -17.04 -4.94 17.55
CA ALA A 329 -16.12 -5.71 16.72
C ALA A 329 -14.66 -5.42 17.08
N PRO A 330 -13.78 -6.42 16.98
CA PRO A 330 -12.38 -6.22 17.29
C PRO A 330 -11.76 -5.23 16.30
N LYS A 331 -10.98 -4.26 16.84
CA LYS A 331 -10.24 -3.28 16.01
C LYS A 331 -9.30 -3.95 14.99
N ARG A 332 -8.84 -5.17 15.30
CA ARG A 332 -8.01 -6.03 14.46
C ARG A 332 -8.66 -7.41 14.39
N GLY A 333 -8.93 -7.90 13.20
CA GLY A 333 -9.57 -9.20 12.98
C GLY A 333 -10.02 -9.33 11.53
N LYS A 334 -10.53 -10.50 11.19
CA LYS A 334 -11.12 -10.83 9.89
C LYS A 334 -12.64 -10.88 9.97
N ILE A 335 -13.34 -10.87 8.84
CA ILE A 335 -14.80 -11.01 8.81
C ILE A 335 -15.24 -12.33 9.50
N VAL A 336 -14.55 -13.43 9.22
CA VAL A 336 -14.81 -14.76 9.81
C VAL A 336 -14.65 -14.80 11.34
N ASP A 337 -13.90 -13.86 11.91
CA ASP A 337 -13.75 -13.74 13.37
C ASP A 337 -15.03 -13.22 14.05
N VAL A 338 -15.97 -12.68 13.28
CA VAL A 338 -17.25 -12.11 13.75
C VAL A 338 -18.43 -12.88 13.19
N VAL A 339 -18.37 -13.25 11.91
CA VAL A 339 -19.49 -13.90 11.23
C VAL A 339 -19.00 -14.86 10.14
N SER A 340 -19.63 -16.03 10.07
CA SER A 340 -19.49 -16.98 8.97
C SER A 340 -20.86 -17.26 8.33
N TRP A 341 -20.90 -17.80 7.13
CA TRP A 341 -22.17 -18.04 6.44
C TRP A 341 -22.20 -19.32 5.61
N ARG A 342 -23.40 -19.86 5.40
CA ARG A 342 -23.67 -21.04 4.56
C ARG A 342 -24.87 -20.78 3.66
N LEU A 343 -24.73 -21.10 2.38
CA LEU A 343 -25.87 -21.04 1.45
C LEU A 343 -26.78 -22.25 1.71
N ILE A 344 -28.08 -22.02 1.84
CA ILE A 344 -29.06 -23.10 1.94
C ILE A 344 -29.66 -23.38 0.56
N ARG A 345 -30.12 -22.32 -0.10
CA ARG A 345 -30.57 -22.33 -1.50
C ARG A 345 -30.44 -20.93 -2.09
N GLN A 346 -30.60 -20.79 -3.39
CA GLN A 346 -30.56 -19.48 -4.03
C GLN A 346 -31.55 -18.52 -3.36
N GLY A 347 -31.05 -17.36 -2.94
CA GLY A 347 -31.80 -16.34 -2.22
C GLY A 347 -31.81 -16.52 -0.70
N ILE A 348 -31.50 -17.69 -0.14
CA ILE A 348 -31.53 -17.94 1.31
C ILE A 348 -30.16 -18.35 1.84
N ARG A 349 -29.63 -17.56 2.78
CA ARG A 349 -28.32 -17.77 3.39
C ARG A 349 -28.40 -17.65 4.91
N HIS A 350 -27.75 -18.58 5.61
CA HIS A 350 -27.65 -18.56 7.06
C HIS A 350 -26.32 -17.94 7.48
N PHE A 351 -26.35 -17.04 8.47
CA PHE A 351 -25.18 -16.36 9.03
C PHE A 351 -25.03 -16.71 10.51
N PHE A 352 -23.86 -17.23 10.88
CA PHE A 352 -23.54 -17.71 12.23
C PHE A 352 -22.62 -16.73 12.93
N LEU A 353 -22.97 -16.36 14.17
CA LEU A 353 -22.19 -15.44 14.99
C LEU A 353 -20.99 -16.16 15.61
N SER A 354 -19.79 -15.58 15.46
CA SER A 354 -18.60 -16.01 16.20
C SER A 354 -18.50 -15.22 17.51
N GLN A 355 -19.02 -15.78 18.60
CA GLN A 355 -19.07 -15.08 19.90
C GLN A 355 -17.69 -14.85 20.53
N ALA A 356 -16.68 -15.65 20.16
CA ALA A 356 -15.37 -15.68 20.84
C ALA A 356 -14.58 -14.35 20.83
N LYS A 357 -14.96 -13.37 19.99
CA LYS A 357 -14.22 -12.11 19.81
C LYS A 357 -15.08 -10.85 19.92
N TRP A 358 -16.37 -10.98 20.24
CA TRP A 358 -17.28 -9.84 20.36
C TRP A 358 -17.16 -9.17 21.74
N ARG A 359 -17.00 -7.85 21.80
CA ARG A 359 -16.95 -7.07 23.05
C ARG A 359 -18.01 -5.97 23.01
N GLY A 360 -19.17 -6.14 23.64
CA GLY A 360 -20.30 -5.26 23.37
C GLY A 360 -21.20 -4.90 24.56
N ASP A 361 -22.20 -4.09 24.25
CA ASP A 361 -23.28 -3.51 25.05
C ASP A 361 -24.42 -4.49 25.40
N GLY A 362 -24.20 -5.80 25.21
CA GLY A 362 -25.25 -6.82 25.34
C GLY A 362 -26.20 -6.91 24.14
N LYS A 363 -26.00 -6.16 23.04
CA LYS A 363 -26.83 -6.22 21.82
C LYS A 363 -26.07 -6.74 20.57
N PRO A 364 -25.26 -7.82 20.67
CA PRO A 364 -24.48 -8.32 19.53
C PRO A 364 -25.34 -8.68 18.32
N ARG A 365 -26.56 -9.18 18.58
CA ARG A 365 -27.54 -9.51 17.54
C ARG A 365 -27.86 -8.31 16.66
N TYR A 366 -28.31 -7.19 17.24
CA TYR A 366 -28.68 -5.99 16.47
C TYR A 366 -27.56 -5.51 15.55
N TRP A 367 -26.35 -5.37 16.10
CA TRP A 367 -25.18 -4.89 15.36
C TRP A 367 -24.72 -5.88 14.28
N LEU A 368 -24.85 -7.18 14.52
CA LEU A 368 -24.57 -8.19 13.51
C LEU A 368 -25.61 -8.14 12.38
N GLY A 369 -26.88 -7.94 12.68
CA GLY A 369 -27.92 -7.75 11.66
C GLY A 369 -27.60 -6.59 10.71
N ARG A 370 -27.12 -5.46 11.26
CA ARG A 370 -26.63 -4.33 10.45
C ARG A 370 -25.43 -4.69 9.59
N LEU A 371 -24.46 -5.43 10.14
CA LEU A 371 -23.31 -5.90 9.35
C LEU A 371 -23.76 -6.79 8.18
N ILE A 372 -24.62 -7.76 8.46
CA ILE A 372 -25.13 -8.72 7.46
C ILE A 372 -25.79 -7.96 6.33
N LEU A 373 -26.70 -7.04 6.65
CA LEU A 373 -27.37 -6.20 5.68
C LEU A 373 -26.36 -5.40 4.82
N THR A 374 -25.39 -4.73 5.46
CA THR A 374 -24.35 -3.98 4.74
C THR A 374 -23.47 -4.89 3.87
N ILE A 375 -23.08 -6.08 4.34
CA ILE A 375 -22.29 -7.04 3.54
C ILE A 375 -23.10 -7.49 2.33
N VAL A 376 -24.37 -7.88 2.53
CA VAL A 376 -25.23 -8.37 1.46
C VAL A 376 -25.48 -7.29 0.43
N THR A 377 -25.73 -6.03 0.80
CA THR A 377 -25.97 -4.97 -0.20
C THR A 377 -24.71 -4.58 -0.98
N ASN A 378 -23.52 -4.68 -0.38
CA ASN A 378 -22.25 -4.45 -1.06
C ASN A 378 -21.82 -5.65 -1.93
N PHE A 379 -22.19 -6.86 -1.52
CA PHE A 379 -21.83 -8.12 -2.18
C PHE A 379 -23.05 -9.02 -2.40
N PRO A 380 -24.03 -8.60 -3.22
CA PRO A 380 -25.35 -9.24 -3.22
C PRO A 380 -25.33 -10.58 -3.96
N LEU A 381 -24.26 -10.86 -4.73
CA LEU A 381 -23.96 -12.19 -5.26
C LEU A 381 -23.78 -13.25 -4.16
N LEU A 382 -23.51 -12.86 -2.91
CA LEU A 382 -23.50 -13.77 -1.77
C LEU A 382 -24.78 -14.61 -1.71
N LEU A 383 -25.94 -14.09 -2.10
CA LEU A 383 -27.20 -14.82 -2.03
C LEU A 383 -27.36 -15.90 -3.13
N MET A 384 -26.48 -15.95 -4.13
CA MET A 384 -26.74 -16.71 -5.37
C MET A 384 -26.00 -18.05 -5.47
N ARG A 385 -24.74 -18.14 -5.02
CA ARG A 385 -23.91 -19.34 -5.22
C ARG A 385 -23.14 -19.74 -3.96
N PRO A 386 -22.80 -21.02 -3.79
CA PRO A 386 -21.84 -21.42 -2.78
C PRO A 386 -20.46 -20.85 -3.12
N TYR A 387 -19.59 -20.75 -2.12
CA TYR A 387 -18.24 -20.21 -2.26
C TYR A 387 -17.29 -21.12 -1.49
N ASP A 388 -16.24 -21.60 -2.16
CA ASP A 388 -15.17 -22.34 -1.52
C ASP A 388 -13.98 -21.40 -1.27
N SER A 389 -13.57 -21.25 -0.02
CA SER A 389 -12.43 -20.43 0.37
C SER A 389 -11.07 -20.92 -0.15
N GLY A 390 -11.01 -22.18 -0.62
CA GLY A 390 -9.85 -22.74 -1.29
C GLY A 390 -9.82 -22.46 -2.79
N GLU A 391 -10.93 -22.03 -3.40
CA GLU A 391 -11.01 -21.85 -4.85
C GLU A 391 -10.05 -20.76 -5.34
N VAL A 392 -9.30 -21.10 -6.38
CA VAL A 392 -8.40 -20.18 -7.05
C VAL A 392 -9.17 -19.40 -8.12
N CYS A 393 -9.40 -18.12 -7.86
CA CYS A 393 -9.97 -17.22 -8.86
C CYS A 393 -8.94 -16.90 -9.96
N MET A 394 -9.22 -17.29 -11.19
CA MET A 394 -8.37 -17.00 -12.35
C MET A 394 -9.18 -16.57 -13.57
N LYS A 395 -8.49 -15.92 -14.51
CA LYS A 395 -9.00 -15.62 -15.84
C LYS A 395 -8.14 -16.34 -16.86
N ALA A 396 -8.72 -17.26 -17.62
CA ALA A 396 -8.08 -17.90 -18.75
C ALA A 396 -9.02 -17.90 -19.98
N THR A 397 -8.45 -18.24 -21.13
CA THR A 397 -9.16 -18.35 -22.41
C THR A 397 -8.89 -19.71 -23.05
N PRO A 398 -9.89 -20.37 -23.65
CA PRO A 398 -11.30 -19.94 -23.79
C PRO A 398 -12.07 -19.99 -22.45
N LEU A 399 -13.23 -19.32 -22.35
CA LEU A 399 -13.93 -19.12 -21.06
C LEU A 399 -14.44 -20.44 -20.44
N ASP A 400 -14.70 -21.44 -21.27
CA ASP A 400 -15.21 -22.77 -20.96
C ASP A 400 -14.08 -23.80 -20.72
N HIS A 401 -12.86 -23.34 -20.43
CA HIS A 401 -11.74 -24.21 -20.12
C HIS A 401 -12.03 -25.12 -18.89
N PRO A 402 -11.54 -26.37 -18.87
CA PRO A 402 -11.71 -27.27 -17.73
C PRO A 402 -10.75 -26.98 -16.56
N LEU A 403 -9.76 -26.10 -16.75
CA LEU A 403 -8.74 -25.80 -15.75
C LEU A 403 -9.33 -25.13 -14.49
N THR A 404 -9.24 -25.80 -13.35
CA THR A 404 -9.60 -25.25 -12.03
C THR A 404 -8.50 -25.53 -11.02
N GLY A 405 -8.49 -24.79 -9.91
CA GLY A 405 -7.51 -24.98 -8.85
C GLY A 405 -8.10 -24.71 -7.48
N THR A 406 -7.71 -25.49 -6.49
CA THR A 406 -8.04 -25.27 -5.07
C THR A 406 -6.78 -25.30 -4.23
N VAL A 407 -6.68 -24.43 -3.22
CA VAL A 407 -5.55 -24.33 -2.31
C VAL A 407 -6.03 -24.44 -0.86
N ASP A 408 -5.55 -25.47 -0.17
CA ASP A 408 -5.91 -25.70 1.22
C ASP A 408 -5.08 -24.86 2.23
N ALA A 409 -5.30 -25.10 3.52
CA ALA A 409 -4.58 -24.42 4.60
C ALA A 409 -3.08 -24.78 4.65
N ASP A 410 -2.71 -25.98 4.20
CA ASP A 410 -1.33 -26.48 4.13
C ASP A 410 -0.61 -26.10 2.84
N ARG A 411 -1.29 -25.31 2.01
CA ARG A 411 -0.87 -24.83 0.70
C ARG A 411 -0.62 -25.95 -0.30
N ALA A 412 -1.32 -27.06 -0.15
CA ALA A 412 -1.48 -28.02 -1.22
C ALA A 412 -2.42 -27.40 -2.26
N LEU A 413 -1.91 -27.24 -3.47
CA LEU A 413 -2.65 -26.87 -4.66
C LEU A 413 -3.09 -28.15 -5.35
N ALA A 414 -4.40 -28.37 -5.45
CA ALA A 414 -4.98 -29.37 -6.34
C ALA A 414 -5.41 -28.67 -7.63
N ILE A 415 -4.91 -29.14 -8.77
CA ILE A 415 -5.27 -28.63 -10.10
C ILE A 415 -6.07 -29.69 -10.84
N THR A 416 -7.21 -29.32 -11.39
CA THR A 416 -8.02 -30.18 -12.25
C THR A 416 -7.96 -29.62 -13.67
N THR A 417 -7.53 -30.43 -14.64
CA THR A 417 -7.32 -30.01 -16.04
C THR A 417 -8.31 -30.67 -17.03
N SER A 418 -9.13 -31.61 -16.57
CA SER A 418 -10.14 -32.26 -17.40
C SER A 418 -11.39 -32.59 -16.58
N THR A 419 -12.52 -32.77 -17.27
CA THR A 419 -13.79 -33.19 -16.65
C THR A 419 -13.79 -34.64 -16.16
N LYS A 420 -12.74 -35.41 -16.45
CA LYS A 420 -12.65 -36.87 -16.18
C LYS A 420 -11.48 -37.28 -15.27
N GLN A 421 -10.96 -36.34 -14.47
CA GLN A 421 -9.95 -36.52 -13.41
C GLN A 421 -8.49 -36.41 -13.87
N THR A 422 -7.71 -35.56 -13.17
CA THR A 422 -6.37 -35.82 -12.60
C THR A 422 -6.04 -34.65 -11.68
N ASP A 423 -5.79 -34.94 -10.40
CA ASP A 423 -5.40 -33.95 -9.39
C ASP A 423 -3.88 -33.82 -9.41
N ILE A 424 -3.35 -32.80 -10.08
CA ILE A 424 -1.97 -32.41 -9.81
C ILE A 424 -1.97 -31.81 -8.41
N ILE A 425 -1.48 -32.57 -7.44
CA ILE A 425 -1.29 -32.08 -6.08
C ILE A 425 0.16 -31.65 -5.95
N THR A 426 0.36 -30.35 -5.79
CA THR A 426 1.69 -29.77 -5.56
C THR A 426 1.63 -28.80 -4.39
N ARG A 427 2.77 -28.54 -3.75
CA ARG A 427 2.83 -27.58 -2.64
C ARG A 427 3.38 -26.25 -3.14
N VAL A 428 2.65 -25.17 -2.85
CA VAL A 428 3.01 -23.81 -3.28
C VAL A 428 3.35 -22.93 -2.09
N HIS A 429 4.43 -22.15 -2.19
CA HIS A 429 4.91 -21.29 -1.12
C HIS A 429 4.71 -19.79 -1.38
N SER A 430 4.37 -19.43 -2.61
CA SER A 430 4.15 -18.04 -3.05
C SER A 430 3.06 -17.97 -4.12
N GLN A 431 2.53 -16.77 -4.35
CA GLN A 431 1.62 -16.51 -5.48
C GLN A 431 2.29 -16.77 -6.83
N GLY A 432 3.60 -16.50 -6.94
CA GLY A 432 4.35 -16.74 -8.18
C GLY A 432 4.42 -18.23 -8.54
N GLU A 433 4.62 -19.10 -7.53
CA GLU A 433 4.57 -20.56 -7.71
C GLU A 433 3.16 -21.03 -8.09
N LEU A 434 2.11 -20.53 -7.41
CA LEU A 434 0.72 -20.83 -7.76
C LEU A 434 0.42 -20.48 -9.24
N GLU A 435 0.82 -19.29 -9.68
CA GLU A 435 0.68 -18.86 -11.08
C GLU A 435 1.47 -19.76 -12.05
N ALA A 436 2.69 -20.17 -11.68
CA ALA A 436 3.54 -20.99 -12.53
C ALA A 436 2.99 -22.41 -12.68
N GLU A 437 2.54 -23.03 -11.59
CA GLU A 437 1.97 -24.38 -11.61
C GLU A 437 0.66 -24.43 -12.41
N LEU A 438 -0.21 -23.43 -12.27
CA LEU A 438 -1.44 -23.34 -13.07
C LEU A 438 -1.15 -23.14 -14.56
N ARG A 439 -0.16 -22.32 -14.92
CA ARG A 439 0.25 -22.14 -16.32
C ARG A 439 0.89 -23.40 -16.90
N LYS A 440 1.67 -24.13 -16.09
CA LYS A 440 2.31 -25.39 -16.48
C LYS A 440 1.30 -26.51 -16.70
N ALA A 441 0.24 -26.54 -15.88
CA ALA A 441 -0.83 -27.53 -15.97
C ALA A 441 -1.86 -27.21 -17.07
N ALA A 442 -1.91 -25.97 -17.56
CA ALA A 442 -2.81 -25.58 -18.63
C ALA A 442 -2.47 -26.31 -19.94
N SER A 443 -3.50 -26.84 -20.60
CA SER A 443 -3.37 -27.39 -21.95
C SER A 443 -2.90 -26.32 -22.95
N PRO A 444 -2.28 -26.69 -24.08
CA PRO A 444 -1.74 -25.73 -25.06
C PRO A 444 -2.75 -24.73 -25.62
N ASP A 445 -4.03 -25.09 -25.62
CA ASP A 445 -5.19 -24.30 -26.05
C ASP A 445 -5.75 -23.38 -24.95
N VAL A 446 -5.33 -23.58 -23.69
CA VAL A 446 -5.78 -22.80 -22.54
C VAL A 446 -4.72 -21.78 -22.15
N GLN A 447 -5.00 -20.50 -22.38
CA GLN A 447 -4.12 -19.41 -21.99
C GLN A 447 -4.56 -18.80 -20.64
N VAL A 448 -3.81 -19.08 -19.57
CA VAL A 448 -4.02 -18.45 -18.25
C VAL A 448 -3.52 -17.01 -18.27
N GLN A 449 -4.45 -16.06 -18.39
CA GLN A 449 -4.15 -14.63 -18.47
C GLN A 449 -3.71 -14.05 -17.12
N HIS A 450 -4.42 -14.44 -16.04
CA HIS A 450 -4.14 -13.95 -14.69
C HIS A 450 -4.70 -14.89 -13.62
N VAL A 451 -3.98 -15.04 -12.51
CA VAL A 451 -4.44 -15.73 -11.30
C VAL A 451 -4.46 -14.71 -10.18
N HIS A 452 -5.61 -14.55 -9.52
CA HIS A 452 -5.73 -13.58 -8.43
C HIS A 452 -5.01 -14.06 -7.16
N PRO A 453 -4.52 -13.14 -6.30
CA PRO A 453 -3.79 -13.52 -5.09
C PRO A 453 -4.63 -14.37 -4.14
N HIS A 454 -4.30 -15.65 -4.03
CA HIS A 454 -5.05 -16.54 -3.16
C HIS A 454 -4.66 -16.29 -1.69
N PRO A 455 -5.63 -16.09 -0.77
CA PRO A 455 -5.33 -15.70 0.60
C PRO A 455 -4.47 -16.68 1.37
N GLN A 456 -4.36 -17.96 0.95
CA GLN A 456 -3.49 -18.95 1.59
C GLN A 456 -1.99 -18.76 1.27
N VAL A 457 -1.67 -18.30 0.06
CA VAL A 457 -0.29 -18.08 -0.38
C VAL A 457 0.13 -16.61 -0.32
N ALA A 458 -0.81 -15.68 -0.44
CA ALA A 458 -0.62 -14.23 -0.34
C ALA A 458 -1.12 -13.64 1.00
N ARG A 459 -0.85 -12.35 1.22
CA ARG A 459 -1.47 -11.50 2.27
C ARG A 459 -2.41 -10.44 1.71
N MET A 460 -2.38 -10.21 0.40
CA MET A 460 -3.34 -9.36 -0.29
C MET A 460 -4.66 -10.11 -0.46
N VAL A 461 -5.78 -9.53 -0.01
CA VAL A 461 -7.13 -10.08 -0.16
C VAL A 461 -7.92 -9.16 -1.07
N GLN A 462 -8.09 -9.55 -2.34
CA GLN A 462 -8.82 -8.77 -3.33
C GLN A 462 -10.23 -9.30 -3.50
N LEU A 463 -11.23 -8.43 -3.45
CA LEU A 463 -12.63 -8.87 -3.52
C LEU A 463 -13.25 -8.64 -4.90
N ARG A 464 -12.49 -8.11 -5.87
CA ARG A 464 -12.97 -7.79 -7.22
C ARG A 464 -11.92 -8.07 -8.29
N MET A 465 -12.33 -8.71 -9.38
CA MET A 465 -11.51 -9.13 -10.52
C MET A 465 -11.58 -8.15 -11.69
N ALA A 466 -11.23 -6.87 -11.46
CA ALA A 466 -11.13 -5.88 -12.53
C ALA A 466 -9.82 -6.08 -13.33
N GLY A 467 -9.78 -7.12 -14.18
CA GLY A 467 -8.63 -7.42 -15.04
C GLY A 467 -7.35 -7.83 -14.31
N ARG A 468 -6.21 -7.78 -15.01
CA ARG A 468 -4.89 -8.11 -14.45
C ARG A 468 -4.58 -7.17 -13.28
N GLN A 469 -4.25 -7.72 -12.12
CA GLN A 469 -3.76 -6.92 -11.00
C GLN A 469 -2.51 -6.16 -11.47
N LYS A 470 -2.61 -4.84 -11.55
CA LYS A 470 -1.44 -3.99 -11.66
C LYS A 470 -0.95 -3.73 -10.25
N ALA A 471 0.17 -4.33 -9.85
CA ALA A 471 0.93 -3.78 -8.74
C ALA A 471 1.16 -2.31 -9.05
N TYR A 472 0.48 -1.42 -8.32
CA TYR A 472 0.50 -0.02 -8.67
C TYR A 472 1.94 0.53 -8.54
N PRO A 473 2.44 1.22 -9.57
CA PRO A 473 3.78 1.79 -9.52
C PRO A 473 3.85 2.93 -8.50
N ARG A 474 5.05 3.30 -8.06
CA ARG A 474 5.29 4.39 -7.09
C ARG A 474 4.55 5.69 -7.45
N ARG A 475 4.49 6.03 -8.74
CA ARG A 475 3.77 7.21 -9.27
C ARG A 475 2.28 7.27 -8.88
N HIS A 476 1.61 6.12 -8.77
CA HIS A 476 0.19 6.04 -8.39
C HIS A 476 -0.02 6.51 -6.96
N TYR A 477 0.76 5.96 -6.02
CA TYR A 477 0.68 6.35 -4.61
C TYR A 477 1.15 7.78 -4.39
N LYS A 478 2.18 8.26 -5.12
CA LYS A 478 2.58 9.66 -5.09
C LYS A 478 1.44 10.59 -5.46
N ARG A 479 0.72 10.31 -6.56
CA ARG A 479 -0.44 11.11 -6.98
C ARG A 479 -1.52 11.15 -5.90
N TYR A 480 -1.79 10.01 -5.25
CA TYR A 480 -2.72 9.95 -4.13
C TYR A 480 -2.27 10.82 -2.95
N LEU A 481 -0.98 10.80 -2.62
CA LEU A 481 -0.38 11.56 -1.52
C LEU A 481 -0.36 13.06 -1.77
N THR A 482 -0.05 13.49 -2.99
CA THR A 482 0.14 14.91 -3.33
C THR A 482 -1.13 15.61 -3.80
N GLN A 483 -2.26 14.91 -3.95
CA GLN A 483 -3.49 15.49 -4.50
C GLN A 483 -3.98 16.74 -3.74
N THR A 484 -3.84 16.77 -2.42
CA THR A 484 -4.26 17.94 -1.62
C THR A 484 -3.35 19.14 -1.86
N SER A 485 -2.04 18.94 -1.87
CA SER A 485 -1.06 19.97 -2.23
C SER A 485 -1.27 20.46 -3.66
N ARG A 486 -1.55 19.55 -4.59
CA ARG A 486 -1.86 19.90 -5.98
C ARG A 486 -3.10 20.79 -6.10
N ARG A 487 -4.18 20.47 -5.40
CA ARG A 487 -5.39 21.32 -5.36
C ARG A 487 -5.08 22.71 -4.81
N LYS A 488 -4.31 22.80 -3.71
CA LYS A 488 -3.87 24.09 -3.16
C LYS A 488 -3.06 24.90 -4.17
N ALA A 489 -2.13 24.25 -4.88
CA ALA A 489 -1.33 24.91 -5.91
C ALA A 489 -2.19 25.36 -7.11
N GLU A 490 -3.14 24.55 -7.56
CA GLU A 490 -4.11 24.90 -8.61
C GLU A 490 -5.00 26.07 -8.18
N ASP A 491 -5.43 26.14 -6.92
CA ASP A 491 -6.18 27.26 -6.36
C ASP A 491 -5.34 28.53 -6.29
N GLN A 492 -4.08 28.44 -5.87
CA GLN A 492 -3.14 29.57 -5.87
C GLN A 492 -2.89 30.11 -7.28
N LEU A 493 -2.72 29.21 -8.26
CA LEU A 493 -2.60 29.54 -9.69
C LEU A 493 -3.81 30.34 -10.17
N ARG A 494 -5.03 29.84 -9.90
CA ARG A 494 -6.27 30.51 -10.29
C ARG A 494 -6.43 31.88 -9.65
N ARG A 495 -6.16 32.00 -8.35
CA ARG A 495 -6.22 33.28 -7.64
C ARG A 495 -5.25 34.30 -8.23
N ARG A 496 -4.01 33.90 -8.51
CA ARG A 496 -3.01 34.77 -9.13
C ARG A 496 -3.44 35.20 -10.54
N ALA A 497 -3.93 34.27 -11.36
CA ALA A 497 -4.46 34.61 -12.68
C ALA A 497 -5.59 35.65 -12.60
N GLY A 498 -6.52 35.51 -11.64
CA GLY A 498 -7.56 36.51 -11.38
C GLY A 498 -6.98 37.89 -11.04
N MET A 499 -6.02 37.96 -10.11
CA MET A 499 -5.37 39.24 -9.78
C MET A 499 -4.72 39.93 -10.98
N TRP A 500 -4.10 39.17 -11.89
CA TRP A 500 -3.51 39.74 -13.11
C TRP A 500 -4.58 40.23 -14.08
N GLN A 501 -5.68 39.49 -14.25
CA GLN A 501 -6.82 39.91 -15.08
C GLN A 501 -7.45 41.20 -14.56
N ASP A 502 -7.60 41.32 -13.24
CA ASP A 502 -8.17 42.49 -12.58
C ASP A 502 -7.23 43.71 -12.62
N GLY A 503 -5.91 43.48 -12.52
CA GLY A 503 -4.91 44.56 -12.50
C GLY A 503 -4.49 45.07 -13.88
N SER A 504 -4.36 44.19 -14.88
CA SER A 504 -4.08 44.57 -16.27
C SER A 504 -4.38 43.41 -17.21
N ARG A 505 -5.49 43.53 -17.96
CA ARG A 505 -5.90 42.53 -18.95
C ARG A 505 -4.83 42.27 -20.01
N GLN A 506 -4.12 43.31 -20.43
CA GLN A 506 -3.03 43.21 -21.40
C GLN A 506 -1.83 42.43 -20.84
N ALA A 507 -1.46 42.65 -19.57
CA ALA A 507 -0.42 41.85 -18.92
C ALA A 507 -0.85 40.38 -18.74
N ALA A 508 -2.12 40.14 -18.39
CA ALA A 508 -2.66 38.80 -18.27
C ALA A 508 -2.66 38.05 -19.61
N ASP A 509 -3.08 38.70 -20.70
CA ASP A 509 -3.07 38.14 -22.06
C ASP A 509 -1.62 37.87 -22.52
N GLY A 510 -0.69 38.80 -22.25
CA GLY A 510 0.73 38.62 -22.52
C GLY A 510 1.35 37.44 -21.75
N LEU A 511 1.02 37.30 -20.46
CA LEU A 511 1.46 36.16 -19.64
C LEU A 511 0.84 34.83 -20.13
N GLY A 512 -0.40 34.85 -20.61
CA GLY A 512 -1.08 33.69 -21.20
C GLY A 512 -0.46 33.21 -22.51
N MET A 513 0.15 34.12 -23.29
CA MET A 513 0.89 33.79 -24.52
C MET A 513 2.28 33.21 -24.27
N LEU A 514 2.83 33.36 -23.05
CA LEU A 514 4.13 32.79 -22.72
C LEU A 514 4.00 31.29 -22.44
N GLU A 515 4.45 30.46 -23.37
CA GLU A 515 4.67 29.05 -23.06
C GLU A 515 5.73 28.92 -21.95
N TRP A 516 5.38 28.26 -20.85
CA TRP A 516 6.27 28.00 -19.70
C TRP A 516 7.62 27.37 -20.11
N LYS A 517 7.66 26.66 -21.25
CA LYS A 517 8.88 26.12 -21.86
C LYS A 517 9.88 27.22 -22.29
N ARG A 518 9.41 28.39 -22.75
CA ARG A 518 10.23 29.52 -23.21
C ARG A 518 10.81 30.33 -22.04
N ILE A 519 10.03 30.55 -20.98
CA ILE A 519 10.43 31.29 -19.78
C ILE A 519 11.65 30.65 -19.09
N ARG A 520 11.72 29.31 -19.02
CA ARG A 520 12.82 28.58 -18.37
C ARG A 520 14.22 28.84 -18.95
N ARG A 521 14.31 29.38 -20.17
CA ARG A 521 15.59 29.70 -20.82
C ARG A 521 16.09 31.09 -20.48
N ILE A 522 15.28 31.95 -19.86
CA ILE A 522 15.65 33.31 -19.51
C ILE A 522 15.99 33.34 -18.02
N LEU A 523 17.29 33.43 -17.69
CA LEU A 523 17.75 33.67 -16.32
C LEU A 523 17.14 34.99 -15.82
N GLY A 524 16.38 34.95 -14.73
CA GLY A 524 15.80 36.14 -14.09
C GLY A 524 14.40 36.56 -14.53
N LEU A 525 13.78 35.89 -15.51
CA LEU A 525 12.39 36.16 -15.90
C LEU A 525 11.51 34.93 -15.66
N GLY A 526 10.65 35.03 -14.65
CA GLY A 526 9.53 34.12 -14.43
C GLY A 526 8.18 34.84 -14.65
N PRO A 527 7.08 34.13 -14.95
CA PRO A 527 5.71 34.63 -15.07
C PRO A 527 5.12 35.03 -13.70
N TRP A 528 5.97 35.11 -12.69
CA TRP A 528 5.63 35.34 -11.29
C TRP A 528 6.01 36.75 -10.84
N GLY A 529 6.50 37.60 -11.75
CA GLY A 529 6.77 39.03 -11.51
C GLY A 529 7.90 39.33 -10.51
N GLY A 530 8.62 38.31 -10.02
CA GLY A 530 9.77 38.50 -9.15
C GLY A 530 10.99 38.94 -9.93
N GLY A 531 11.16 40.25 -10.11
CA GLY A 531 12.45 40.83 -10.44
C GLY A 531 13.41 40.59 -9.28
N GLY A 532 14.19 39.52 -9.37
CA GLY A 532 15.35 39.33 -8.50
C GLY A 532 16.54 40.02 -9.15
N SER A 533 16.87 41.21 -8.66
CA SER A 533 18.19 41.82 -8.85
C SER A 533 19.24 40.80 -8.42
N TYR A 534 20.06 40.34 -9.37
CA TYR A 534 21.27 39.61 -9.04
C TYR A 534 22.22 40.58 -8.36
N CYS A 535 22.66 40.27 -7.14
CA CYS A 535 23.87 40.86 -6.59
C CYS A 535 25.03 40.43 -7.49
N THR A 536 25.60 41.39 -8.20
CA THR A 536 27.05 41.46 -8.40
C THR A 536 27.69 41.51 -7.02
N ASP A 537 28.33 40.42 -6.63
CA ASP A 537 29.74 40.35 -6.21
C ASP A 537 30.11 38.90 -5.86
#